data_AF-A0A962QQ12-F1
#
_entry.id   AF-A0A962QQ12-F1
#
_cell.length_a   1.000
_cell.length_b   1.000
_cell.length_c   1.000
_cell.angle_alpha   90.00
_cell.angle_beta   90.00
_cell.angle_gamma   90.00
#
_symmetry.space_group_name_H-M   'P 1'
#
loop_
_entity.id
_entity.type
_entity.pdbx_description
1 polymer ?
#
loop_
_entity_poly.entity_id
_entity_poly.type
_entity_poly.pdbx_seq_one_letter_code
_entity_poly.pdbx_strand_id
1 'polypeptide(L)'
;MHRVKSPPIERRFIRHPSRMPIRFDLQGDRTCCDERLCNVSEGGLCFVTKVMLDTGLAIRVTIPVLGEQFAVDGIVAWCRPVVGGYEVGVRFVSQQDRFSVRMVEQLCYIEDYRLQAEREEGRHLTSEQAAEEWIERFADRFPGLH
;
A
#
# COMPACT_ATOMS: atom_id res chain seq x y z
N MET A 1 -15.05 38.09 3.47
CA MET A 1 -15.30 36.66 3.72
C MET A 1 -13.96 35.95 3.86
N HIS A 2 -13.55 35.62 5.08
CA HIS A 2 -12.24 35.03 5.35
C HIS A 2 -12.26 33.53 5.05
N ARG A 3 -11.47 33.11 4.08
CA ARG A 3 -11.23 31.71 3.74
C ARG A 3 -10.34 31.14 4.85
N VAL A 4 -10.92 30.35 5.76
CA VAL A 4 -10.14 29.58 6.74
C VAL A 4 -9.25 28.63 5.94
N LYS A 5 -7.95 28.94 5.88
CA LYS A 5 -6.94 28.01 5.38
C LYS A 5 -6.76 26.96 6.46
N SER A 6 -7.26 25.75 6.24
CA SER A 6 -6.89 24.59 7.07
C SER A 6 -5.36 24.50 7.12
N PRO A 7 -4.74 24.29 8.30
CA PRO A 7 -3.29 24.18 8.40
C PRO A 7 -2.80 23.02 7.53
N PRO A 8 -1.60 23.12 6.92
CA PRO A 8 -1.01 22.01 6.19
C PRO A 8 -0.85 20.86 7.18
N ILE A 9 -1.52 19.73 6.91
CA ILE A 9 -1.39 18.52 7.71
C ILE A 9 0.06 18.05 7.56
N GLU A 10 0.88 18.31 8.58
CA GLU A 10 2.24 17.77 8.66
C GLU A 10 2.17 16.25 8.58
N ARG A 11 2.93 15.70 7.63
CA ARG A 11 2.94 14.26 7.39
C ARG A 11 3.74 13.59 8.50
N ARG A 12 3.07 12.76 9.30
CA ARG A 12 3.68 12.03 10.41
C ARG A 12 4.53 10.82 9.98
N PHE A 13 4.35 10.32 8.75
CA PHE A 13 4.98 9.08 8.25
C PHE A 13 5.53 9.23 6.84
N ILE A 14 6.65 8.54 6.57
CA ILE A 14 7.30 8.48 5.26
C ILE A 14 6.45 7.61 4.31
N ARG A 15 6.31 8.04 3.05
CA ARG A 15 5.62 7.27 2.01
C ARG A 15 6.63 6.55 1.15
N HIS A 16 6.46 5.24 1.04
CA HIS A 16 7.23 4.42 0.13
C HIS A 16 6.40 4.23 -1.15
N PRO A 17 6.94 4.61 -2.33
CA PRO A 17 6.31 4.23 -3.59
C PRO A 17 6.29 2.71 -3.68
N SER A 18 5.17 2.15 -4.11
CA SER A 18 5.02 0.71 -4.30
C SER A 18 4.02 0.49 -5.41
N ARG A 19 4.22 -0.53 -6.25
CA ARG A 19 3.27 -0.93 -7.30
C ARG A 19 2.62 -2.29 -7.04
N MET A 20 2.81 -2.83 -5.83
CA MET A 20 2.34 -4.15 -5.46
C MET A 20 0.83 -4.30 -5.71
N PRO A 21 0.39 -5.47 -6.18
CA PRO A 21 -1.03 -5.75 -6.34
C PRO A 21 -1.71 -5.70 -4.98
N ILE A 22 -2.95 -5.24 -4.98
CA ILE A 22 -3.84 -5.23 -3.84
C ILE A 22 -5.20 -5.73 -4.25
N ARG A 23 -5.90 -6.33 -3.30
CA ARG A 23 -7.34 -6.50 -3.32
C ARG A 23 -7.96 -5.60 -2.28
N PHE A 24 -9.13 -5.06 -2.55
CA PHE A 24 -9.90 -4.40 -1.50
C PHE A 24 -11.37 -4.77 -1.55
N ASP A 25 -11.96 -4.78 -0.36
CA ASP A 25 -13.36 -5.07 -0.12
C ASP A 25 -13.96 -3.92 0.70
N LEU A 26 -15.14 -3.46 0.30
CA LEU A 26 -15.89 -2.45 1.04
C LEU A 26 -16.68 -3.14 2.15
N GLN A 27 -16.49 -2.75 3.42
CA GLN A 27 -17.18 -3.41 4.52
C GLN A 27 -18.69 -3.09 4.45
N GLY A 28 -19.47 -4.03 3.89
CA GLY A 28 -20.91 -3.90 3.67
C GLY A 28 -21.36 -4.24 2.24
N ASP A 29 -20.43 -4.35 1.29
CA ASP A 29 -20.69 -4.74 -0.10
C ASP A 29 -19.73 -5.89 -0.52
N ARG A 30 -20.19 -6.80 -1.39
CA ARG A 30 -19.41 -7.99 -1.81
C ARG A 30 -18.46 -7.70 -2.98
N THR A 31 -18.21 -6.43 -3.26
CA THR A 31 -17.40 -6.01 -4.40
C THR A 31 -15.92 -6.09 -4.02
N CYS A 32 -15.26 -7.17 -4.46
CA CYS A 32 -13.81 -7.33 -4.42
C CYS A 32 -13.22 -6.75 -5.71
N CYS A 33 -12.30 -5.80 -5.57
CA CYS A 33 -11.60 -5.20 -6.71
C CYS A 33 -10.09 -5.49 -6.62
N ASP A 34 -9.49 -5.90 -7.73
CA ASP A 34 -8.03 -6.00 -7.89
C ASP A 34 -7.47 -4.67 -8.40
N GLU A 35 -6.57 -4.05 -7.64
CA GLU A 35 -5.88 -2.82 -8.01
C GLU A 35 -4.39 -2.91 -7.65
N ARG A 36 -3.65 -1.81 -7.82
CA ARG A 36 -2.23 -1.72 -7.46
C ARG A 36 -1.99 -0.53 -6.55
N LEU A 37 -1.09 -0.70 -5.58
CA LEU A 37 -0.62 0.43 -4.77
C LEU A 37 0.00 1.50 -5.65
N CYS A 38 -0.09 2.74 -5.16
CA CYS A 38 0.71 3.86 -5.61
C CYS A 38 1.77 4.19 -4.57
N ASN A 39 1.39 4.19 -3.29
CA ASN A 39 2.30 4.35 -2.16
C ASN A 39 1.68 3.82 -0.86
N VAL A 40 2.54 3.51 0.11
CA VAL A 40 2.17 3.05 1.45
C VAL A 40 3.00 3.78 2.51
N SER A 41 2.45 3.89 3.72
CA SER A 41 3.10 4.41 4.92
C SER A 41 2.52 3.72 6.14
N GLU A 42 3.13 3.89 7.31
CA GLU A 42 2.58 3.39 8.58
C GLU A 42 1.18 3.94 8.89
N GLY A 43 0.83 5.13 8.39
CA GLY A 43 -0.46 5.75 8.64
C GLY A 43 -1.56 5.41 7.63
N GLY A 44 -1.23 4.72 6.53
CA GLY A 44 -2.18 4.47 5.45
C GLY A 44 -1.53 4.19 4.11
N LEU A 45 -2.38 3.92 3.12
CA LEU A 45 -1.98 3.58 1.76
C LEU A 45 -2.78 4.36 0.71
N CYS A 46 -2.33 4.26 -0.53
CA CYS A 46 -2.93 4.92 -1.68
C CYS A 46 -2.93 3.97 -2.88
N PHE A 47 -4.01 3.96 -3.64
CA PHE A 47 -4.16 3.22 -4.90
C PHE A 47 -5.07 3.97 -5.87
N VAL A 48 -5.13 3.51 -7.12
CA VAL A 48 -6.08 4.02 -8.13
C VAL A 48 -7.11 2.93 -8.41
N THR A 49 -8.37 3.32 -8.58
CA THR A 49 -9.45 2.42 -8.99
C THR A 49 -10.37 3.07 -10.02
N LYS A 50 -11.12 2.25 -10.78
CA LYS A 50 -12.12 2.74 -11.74
C LYS A 50 -13.41 3.20 -11.08
N VAL A 51 -13.64 2.85 -9.82
CA VAL A 51 -14.89 3.13 -9.10
C VAL A 51 -14.68 4.27 -8.12
N MET A 52 -15.63 5.20 -8.06
CA MET A 52 -15.60 6.28 -7.06
C MET A 52 -15.96 5.70 -5.68
N LEU A 53 -15.17 6.02 -4.66
CA LEU A 53 -15.42 5.60 -3.28
C LEU A 53 -15.75 6.81 -2.40
N ASP A 54 -16.78 6.66 -1.55
CA ASP A 54 -17.20 7.71 -0.64
C ASP A 54 -16.20 7.89 0.51
N THR A 55 -15.93 9.15 0.87
CA THR A 55 -15.08 9.47 2.01
C THR A 55 -15.77 9.04 3.32
N GLY A 56 -15.02 8.42 4.23
CA GLY A 56 -15.55 7.86 5.48
C GLY A 56 -15.97 6.39 5.38
N LEU A 57 -15.96 5.80 4.18
CA LEU A 57 -16.28 4.40 3.97
C LEU A 57 -15.22 3.48 4.59
N ALA A 58 -15.68 2.43 5.28
CA ALA A 58 -14.81 1.38 5.80
C ALA A 58 -14.40 0.41 4.68
N ILE A 59 -13.10 0.15 4.60
CA ILE A 59 -12.48 -0.64 3.55
C ILE A 59 -11.46 -1.59 4.17
N ARG A 60 -11.46 -2.83 3.70
CA ARG A 60 -10.41 -3.81 4.01
C ARG A 60 -9.52 -3.92 2.79
N VAL A 61 -8.22 -3.73 2.96
CA VAL A 61 -7.23 -3.86 1.89
C VAL A 61 -6.38 -5.09 2.17
N THR A 62 -6.28 -5.98 1.19
CA THR A 62 -5.48 -7.19 1.23
C THR A 62 -4.33 -7.07 0.25
N ILE A 63 -3.09 -7.15 0.74
CA ILE A 63 -1.87 -7.07 -0.07
C ILE A 63 -1.22 -8.44 -0.04
N PRO A 64 -1.22 -9.21 -1.14
CA PRO A 64 -0.44 -10.44 -1.21
C PRO A 64 1.05 -10.06 -1.27
N VAL A 65 1.75 -10.30 -0.15
CA VAL A 65 3.18 -10.05 -0.03
C VAL A 65 3.81 -11.34 0.47
N LEU A 66 4.71 -11.91 -0.31
CA LEU A 66 5.58 -13.01 0.11
C LEU A 66 4.85 -14.32 0.52
N GLY A 67 3.76 -14.67 -0.17
CA GLY A 67 2.95 -15.86 0.15
C GLY A 67 1.99 -15.67 1.32
N GLU A 68 2.10 -14.55 2.04
CA GLU A 68 1.14 -14.12 3.05
C GLU A 68 0.13 -13.12 2.45
N GLN A 69 -1.08 -13.10 3.00
CA GLN A 69 -2.10 -12.11 2.66
C GLN A 69 -2.19 -11.08 3.78
N PHE A 70 -1.59 -9.91 3.56
CA PHE A 70 -1.65 -8.83 4.54
C PHE A 70 -2.98 -8.09 4.44
N ALA A 71 -3.89 -8.33 5.38
CA ALA A 71 -5.17 -7.62 5.45
C ALA A 71 -5.12 -6.47 6.48
N VAL A 72 -5.45 -5.26 6.05
CA VAL A 72 -5.53 -4.08 6.91
C VAL A 72 -6.89 -3.40 6.76
N ASP A 73 -7.50 -3.07 7.90
CA ASP A 73 -8.74 -2.29 7.94
C ASP A 73 -8.43 -0.79 7.95
N GLY A 74 -9.15 -0.07 7.11
CA GLY A 74 -8.97 1.36 6.88
C GLY A 74 -10.27 2.10 6.63
N ILE A 75 -10.16 3.42 6.60
CA ILE A 75 -11.22 4.34 6.22
C ILE A 75 -10.76 5.15 5.01
N VAL A 76 -11.61 5.29 4.00
CA VAL A 76 -11.36 6.18 2.87
C VAL A 76 -11.24 7.61 3.39
N ALA A 77 -10.04 8.17 3.35
CA ALA A 77 -9.74 9.51 3.83
C ALA A 77 -10.01 10.57 2.76
N TRP A 78 -9.84 10.20 1.49
CA TRP A 78 -10.16 11.02 0.32
C TRP A 78 -10.24 10.13 -0.93
N CYS A 79 -11.02 10.57 -1.91
CA CYS A 79 -11.11 9.99 -3.24
C CYS A 79 -11.15 11.14 -4.25
N ARG A 80 -10.22 11.16 -5.20
CA ARG A 80 -10.11 12.26 -6.18
C ARG A 80 -10.00 11.75 -7.62
N PRO A 81 -10.65 12.40 -8.60
CA PRO A 81 -10.54 11.99 -9.99
C PRO A 81 -9.12 12.19 -10.51
N VAL A 82 -8.64 11.21 -11.26
CA VAL A 82 -7.37 11.23 -11.99
C VAL A 82 -7.60 10.73 -13.41
N VAL A 83 -6.59 10.87 -14.29
CA VAL A 83 -6.68 10.31 -15.63
C VAL A 83 -6.83 8.78 -15.52
N GLY A 84 -7.96 8.26 -16.02
CA GLY A 84 -8.23 6.82 -16.03
C GLY A 84 -8.91 6.24 -14.78
N GLY A 85 -9.31 7.06 -13.80
CA GLY A 85 -10.06 6.58 -12.63
C GLY A 85 -10.07 7.56 -11.46
N TYR A 86 -10.00 7.01 -10.25
CA TYR A 86 -10.00 7.73 -8.99
C TYR A 86 -8.80 7.27 -8.15
N GLU A 87 -8.00 8.23 -7.69
CA GLU A 87 -6.98 7.96 -6.69
C GLU A 87 -7.63 8.04 -5.31
N VAL A 88 -7.41 6.99 -4.51
CA VAL A 88 -8.04 6.79 -3.21
C VAL A 88 -6.94 6.72 -2.16
N GLY A 89 -7.07 7.55 -1.14
CA GLY A 89 -6.25 7.48 0.07
C GLY A 89 -7.01 6.80 1.20
N VAL A 90 -6.41 5.76 1.77
CA VAL A 90 -6.95 5.02 2.91
C VAL A 90 -6.10 5.29 4.14
N ARG A 91 -6.75 5.66 5.25
CA ARG A 91 -6.11 5.77 6.56
C ARG A 91 -6.39 4.52 7.35
N PHE A 92 -5.36 3.92 7.96
CA PHE A 92 -5.55 2.73 8.79
C PHE A 92 -6.36 3.06 10.07
N VAL A 93 -7.26 2.16 10.45
CA VAL A 93 -8.11 2.31 11.64
C VAL A 93 -7.27 2.24 12.92
N SER A 94 -6.32 1.31 12.96
CA SER A 94 -5.37 1.13 14.05
C SER A 94 -3.99 1.62 13.63
N GLN A 95 -3.51 2.69 14.26
CA GLN A 95 -2.17 3.26 14.03
C GLN A 95 -1.05 2.49 14.77
N GLN A 96 -1.38 1.38 15.45
CA GLN A 96 -0.45 0.60 16.29
C GLN A 96 -0.39 -0.88 15.94
N ASP A 97 -1.04 -1.31 14.87
CA ASP A 97 -0.92 -2.70 14.46
C ASP A 97 0.54 -2.92 14.02
N ARG A 98 1.28 -3.65 14.84
CA ARG A 98 2.60 -4.23 14.49
C ARG A 98 2.59 -4.84 13.09
N PHE A 99 1.42 -5.30 12.65
CA PHE A 99 1.14 -5.79 11.32
C PHE A 99 1.34 -4.76 10.21
N SER A 100 0.77 -3.55 10.34
CA SER A 100 0.91 -2.49 9.34
C SER A 100 2.35 -2.00 9.23
N VAL A 101 3.05 -1.89 10.37
CA VAL A 101 4.48 -1.55 10.40
C VAL A 101 5.30 -2.65 9.72
N ARG A 102 5.08 -3.92 10.08
CA ARG A 102 5.74 -5.06 9.43
C ARG A 102 5.49 -5.06 7.93
N MET A 103 4.25 -4.91 7.47
CA MET A 103 3.91 -4.86 6.06
C MET A 103 4.67 -3.76 5.32
N VAL A 104 4.77 -2.56 5.90
CA VAL A 104 5.56 -1.45 5.32
C VAL A 104 7.05 -1.80 5.26
N GLU A 105 7.60 -2.41 6.31
CA GLU A 105 9.00 -2.88 6.33
C GLU A 105 9.24 -3.91 5.21
N GLN A 106 8.35 -4.90 5.05
CA GLN A 106 8.46 -5.90 3.98
C GLN A 106 8.51 -5.25 2.60
N LEU A 107 7.62 -4.27 2.36
CA LEU A 107 7.55 -3.54 1.10
C LEU A 107 8.81 -2.70 0.84
N CYS A 108 9.44 -2.16 1.89
CA CYS A 108 10.71 -1.44 1.77
C CYS A 108 11.83 -2.36 1.30
N TYR A 109 11.96 -3.56 1.87
CA TYR A 109 12.98 -4.53 1.45
C TYR A 109 12.82 -4.95 -0.01
N ILE A 110 11.59 -5.16 -0.48
CA ILE A 110 11.30 -5.50 -1.87
C ILE A 110 11.75 -4.37 -2.81
N GLU A 111 11.43 -3.12 -2.47
CA GLU A 111 11.84 -1.97 -3.30
C GLU A 111 13.35 -1.74 -3.25
N ASP A 112 14.00 -1.92 -2.09
CA ASP A 112 15.45 -1.83 -1.97
C ASP A 112 16.16 -2.91 -2.79
N TYR A 113 15.66 -4.15 -2.76
CA TYR A 113 16.15 -5.23 -3.62
C TYR A 113 16.00 -4.91 -5.10
N ARG A 114 14.84 -4.40 -5.49
CA ARG A 114 14.56 -4.02 -6.89
C ARG A 114 15.57 -2.98 -7.37
N LEU A 115 15.84 -1.97 -6.57
CA LEU A 115 16.83 -0.91 -6.86
C LEU A 115 18.27 -1.46 -6.85
N GLN A 116 18.58 -2.39 -5.96
CA GLN A 116 19.89 -3.05 -5.91
C GLN A 116 20.13 -3.89 -7.16
N ALA A 117 19.17 -4.73 -7.56
CA ALA A 117 19.25 -5.55 -8.78
C ALA A 117 19.44 -4.68 -10.04
N GLU A 118 18.78 -3.52 -10.09
CA GLU A 118 18.98 -2.55 -11.17
C GLU A 118 20.39 -1.95 -11.14
N ARG A 119 20.88 -1.53 -9.97
CA ARG A 119 22.18 -0.87 -9.83
C ARG A 119 23.37 -1.79 -10.02
N GLU A 120 23.30 -3.01 -9.50
CA GLU A 120 24.42 -3.95 -9.44
C GLU A 120 24.43 -4.90 -10.63
N GLU A 121 23.25 -5.30 -11.13
CA GLU A 121 23.11 -6.32 -12.18
C GLU A 121 22.50 -5.76 -13.47
N GLY A 122 22.02 -4.51 -13.49
CA GLY A 122 21.35 -3.91 -14.65
C GLY A 122 19.97 -4.52 -14.94
N ARG A 123 19.39 -5.26 -13.99
CA ARG A 123 18.09 -5.92 -14.16
C ARG A 123 16.94 -4.97 -13.78
N HIS A 124 16.04 -4.73 -14.72
CA HIS A 124 14.85 -3.91 -14.48
C HIS A 124 13.67 -4.80 -14.08
N LEU A 125 13.50 -5.03 -12.78
CA LEU A 125 12.40 -5.81 -12.23
C LEU A 125 11.18 -4.92 -11.93
N THR A 126 9.97 -5.46 -12.06
CA THR A 126 8.78 -4.89 -11.43
C THR A 126 8.79 -5.13 -9.91
N SER A 127 7.96 -4.41 -9.15
CA SER A 127 7.78 -4.68 -7.72
C SER A 127 7.34 -6.12 -7.46
N GLU A 128 6.51 -6.71 -8.34
CA GLU A 128 6.08 -8.10 -8.23
C GLU A 128 7.22 -9.08 -8.50
N GLN A 129 7.99 -8.87 -9.57
CA GLN A 129 9.14 -9.72 -9.88
C GLN A 129 10.21 -9.65 -8.79
N ALA A 130 10.45 -8.46 -8.24
CA ALA A 130 11.34 -8.28 -7.10
C ALA A 130 10.81 -9.01 -5.86
N ALA A 131 9.50 -8.98 -5.60
CA ALA A 131 8.89 -9.72 -4.51
C ALA A 131 9.05 -11.23 -4.70
N GLU A 132 8.75 -11.77 -5.89
CA GLU A 132 8.88 -13.19 -6.22
C GLU A 132 10.33 -13.68 -6.04
N GLU A 133 11.30 -12.98 -6.64
CA GLU A 133 12.71 -13.33 -6.50
C GLU A 133 13.21 -13.24 -5.06
N TRP A 134 12.73 -12.26 -4.30
CA TRP A 134 13.11 -12.09 -2.90
C TRP A 134 12.62 -13.24 -2.03
N ILE A 135 11.41 -13.77 -2.27
CA ILE A 135 10.91 -14.99 -1.59
C ILE A 135 11.84 -16.16 -1.87
N GLU A 136 12.13 -16.42 -3.15
CA GLU A 136 12.92 -17.57 -3.57
C GLU A 136 14.33 -17.55 -3.00
N ARG A 137 14.92 -16.35 -2.87
CA ARG A 137 16.32 -16.18 -2.44
C ARG A 137 16.51 -15.99 -0.93
N PHE A 138 15.51 -15.43 -0.24
CA PHE A 138 15.70 -14.92 1.13
C PHE A 138 14.56 -15.24 2.10
N ALA A 139 13.67 -16.21 1.80
CA ALA A 139 12.60 -16.64 2.70
C ALA A 139 13.08 -16.85 4.16
N ASP A 140 14.26 -17.43 4.36
CA ASP A 140 14.80 -17.74 5.69
C ASP A 140 15.40 -16.53 6.44
N ARG A 141 15.63 -15.39 5.76
CA ARG A 141 16.25 -14.18 6.35
C ARG A 141 15.25 -13.08 6.65
N PHE A 142 13.97 -13.31 6.40
CA PHE A 142 12.96 -12.29 6.59
C PHE A 142 12.51 -12.20 8.06
N PRO A 143 12.67 -11.06 8.75
CA PRO A 143 12.12 -10.88 10.08
C PRO A 143 10.60 -11.03 10.05
N GLY A 144 10.08 -12.11 10.64
CA GLY A 144 8.64 -12.33 10.85
C GLY A 144 8.05 -13.63 10.29
N LEU A 145 8.81 -14.43 9.54
CA LEU A 145 8.37 -15.75 9.02
C LEU A 145 8.45 -16.91 10.04
N HIS A 146 8.58 -16.60 11.35
CA HIS A 146 8.66 -17.58 12.45
C HIS A 146 7.49 -17.45 13.43
#